data_AF-A0A1W6CZY7-F1
#
_entry.id   AF-A0A1W6CZY7-F1
#
_cell.length_a   1.000
_cell.length_b   1.000
_cell.length_c   1.000
_cell.angle_alpha   90.00
_cell.angle_beta   90.00
_cell.angle_gamma   90.00
#
_symmetry.space_group_name_H-M   'P 1'
#
loop_
_entity.id
_entity.type
_entity.pdbx_description
1 polymer ?
#
loop_
_entity_poly.entity_id
_entity_poly.type
_entity_poly.pdbx_seq_one_letter_code
_entity_poly.pdbx_strand_id
1 'polypeptide(L)'
;MQIDRADMKLMIEAGYSGLMRGIDTDLKPIFDAIAEWMPQYAAGPIGQALLLMTRGEFAEADRRLTEIIGSALQGRDEARAVLAMCKTLQNEHEQARQLAEQLQGTGGYAEGFADALVNGGDEMAPPPAGGGAETGAKPQAPVALVSGDHS
;
A
#
# COMPACT_ATOMS: atom_id res chain seq x y z
N MET A 1 -19.39 -17.69 -5.53
CA MET A 1 -19.45 -16.27 -5.07
C MET A 1 -18.60 -15.48 -6.04
N GLN A 2 -19.18 -14.52 -6.77
CA GLN A 2 -18.44 -13.72 -7.74
C GLN A 2 -18.08 -12.41 -7.05
N ILE A 3 -16.80 -12.26 -6.69
CA ILE A 3 -16.26 -11.07 -6.05
C ILE A 3 -15.89 -10.10 -7.17
N ASP A 4 -16.40 -8.87 -7.09
CA ASP A 4 -16.07 -7.86 -8.07
C ASP A 4 -14.84 -7.03 -7.66
N ARG A 5 -14.41 -6.12 -8.55
CA ARG A 5 -13.22 -5.29 -8.33
C ARG A 5 -13.34 -4.37 -7.13
N ALA A 6 -14.55 -3.89 -6.82
CA ALA A 6 -14.77 -3.00 -5.69
C ALA A 6 -14.64 -3.78 -4.37
N ASP A 7 -15.20 -4.98 -4.30
CA ASP A 7 -15.07 -5.86 -3.15
C ASP A 7 -13.59 -6.24 -2.89
N MET A 8 -12.82 -6.52 -3.95
CA MET A 8 -11.39 -6.81 -3.81
C MET A 8 -10.61 -5.63 -3.25
N LYS A 9 -10.84 -4.43 -3.78
CA LYS A 9 -10.20 -3.22 -3.27
C LYS A 9 -10.52 -3.02 -1.79
N LEU A 10 -11.78 -3.20 -1.42
CA LEU A 10 -12.23 -3.08 -0.03
C LEU A 10 -11.55 -4.11 0.89
N MET A 11 -11.40 -5.35 0.45
CA MET A 11 -10.70 -6.40 1.25
C MET A 11 -9.21 -6.11 1.42
N ILE A 12 -8.55 -5.61 0.38
CA ILE A 12 -7.15 -5.16 0.47
C ILE A 12 -7.05 -4.03 1.49
N GLU A 13 -7.87 -2.99 1.33
CA GLU A 13 -7.88 -1.84 2.25
C GLU A 13 -8.18 -2.25 3.69
N ALA A 14 -9.12 -3.17 3.90
CA ALA A 14 -9.47 -3.72 5.22
C ALA A 14 -8.31 -4.52 5.83
N GLY A 15 -7.64 -5.37 5.05
CA GLY A 15 -6.50 -6.16 5.53
C GLY A 15 -5.33 -5.28 5.97
N TYR A 16 -4.90 -4.34 5.13
CA TYR A 16 -3.82 -3.41 5.48
C TYR A 16 -4.22 -2.45 6.62
N SER A 17 -5.46 -1.95 6.60
CA SER A 17 -6.01 -1.10 7.67
C SER A 17 -6.05 -1.79 9.02
N GLY A 18 -6.46 -3.05 9.06
CA GLY A 18 -6.50 -3.83 10.29
C GLY A 18 -5.11 -4.01 10.89
N LEU A 19 -4.13 -4.27 10.02
CA LEU A 19 -2.73 -4.43 10.42
C LEU A 19 -2.16 -3.15 11.03
N MET A 20 -2.37 -2.00 10.39
CA MET A 20 -1.87 -0.71 10.87
C MET A 20 -2.56 -0.23 12.16
N ARG A 21 -3.81 -0.64 12.39
CA ARG A 21 -4.56 -0.29 13.60
C ARG A 21 -4.33 -1.26 14.76
N GLY A 22 -3.51 -2.30 14.58
CA GLY A 22 -3.30 -3.32 15.59
C GLY A 22 -4.59 -4.03 15.99
N ILE A 23 -5.49 -4.27 15.02
CA ILE A 23 -6.70 -5.04 15.29
C ILE A 23 -6.25 -6.48 15.58
N ASP A 24 -6.44 -6.95 16.81
CA ASP A 24 -6.03 -8.28 17.30
C ASP A 24 -6.80 -9.47 16.66
N THR A 25 -7.58 -9.21 15.61
CA THR A 25 -8.27 -10.24 14.84
C THR A 25 -7.29 -10.89 13.87
N ASP A 26 -7.41 -12.21 13.67
CA ASP A 26 -6.62 -12.90 12.66
C ASP A 26 -6.99 -12.43 11.24
N LEU A 27 -6.12 -11.64 10.63
CA LEU A 27 -6.29 -11.13 9.25
C LEU A 27 -5.74 -12.11 8.20
N LYS A 28 -5.14 -13.23 8.61
CA LYS A 28 -4.57 -14.22 7.69
C LYS A 28 -5.57 -14.67 6.61
N PRO A 29 -6.86 -14.94 6.91
CA PRO A 29 -7.82 -15.36 5.89
C PRO A 29 -8.01 -14.33 4.76
N ILE A 30 -7.86 -13.03 5.05
CA ILE A 30 -7.98 -11.98 4.04
C ILE A 30 -6.82 -12.07 3.05
N PHE A 31 -5.59 -12.18 3.55
CA PHE A 31 -4.41 -12.24 2.68
C PHE A 31 -4.28 -13.58 1.94
N ASP A 32 -4.75 -14.68 2.53
CA ASP A 32 -4.88 -15.97 1.84
C ASP A 32 -5.83 -15.84 0.65
N ALA A 33 -7.00 -15.22 0.85
CA ALA A 33 -7.98 -15.02 -0.21
C ALA A 33 -7.44 -14.10 -1.33
N ILE A 34 -6.72 -13.04 -0.97
CA ILE A 34 -6.03 -12.15 -1.93
C ILE A 34 -5.03 -12.94 -2.78
N ALA A 35 -4.21 -13.81 -2.15
CA ALA A 35 -3.22 -14.61 -2.87
C ALA A 35 -3.86 -15.63 -3.82
N GLU A 36 -5.01 -16.19 -3.45
CA GLU A 36 -5.77 -17.12 -4.30
C GLU A 36 -6.41 -16.42 -5.50
N TRP A 37 -6.99 -15.23 -5.31
CA TRP A 37 -7.68 -14.52 -6.39
C TRP A 37 -6.77 -13.71 -7.30
N MET A 38 -5.62 -13.27 -6.79
CA MET A 38 -4.67 -12.45 -7.53
C MET A 38 -3.26 -13.08 -7.50
N PRO A 39 -3.10 -14.31 -8.01
CA PRO A 39 -1.85 -15.06 -7.90
C PRO A 39 -0.67 -14.42 -8.66
N GLN A 40 -0.94 -13.49 -9.57
CA GLN A 40 0.07 -12.72 -10.30
C GLN A 40 0.58 -11.49 -9.53
N TYR A 41 -0.05 -11.14 -8.41
CA TYR A 41 0.32 -9.99 -7.57
C TYR A 41 0.86 -10.45 -6.21
N ALA A 42 1.86 -9.73 -5.72
CA ALA A 42 2.49 -9.98 -4.44
C ALA A 42 1.67 -9.49 -3.23
N ALA A 43 0.53 -8.81 -3.44
CA ALA A 43 -0.24 -8.18 -2.35
C ALA A 43 -0.63 -9.14 -1.22
N GLY A 44 -1.11 -10.35 -1.55
CA GLY A 44 -1.44 -11.37 -0.55
C GLY A 44 -0.21 -11.85 0.23
N PRO A 45 0.84 -12.35 -0.44
CA PRO A 45 2.10 -12.74 0.19
C PRO A 45 2.77 -11.63 1.03
N ILE A 46 2.73 -10.37 0.58
CA ILE A 46 3.24 -9.21 1.32
C ILE A 46 2.43 -9.01 2.61
N GLY A 47 1.09 -9.09 2.54
CA GLY A 47 0.24 -9.01 3.73
C GLY A 47 0.50 -10.12 4.75
N GLN A 48 0.79 -11.34 4.29
CA GLN A 48 1.22 -12.44 5.16
C GLN A 48 2.58 -12.15 5.82
N ALA A 49 3.53 -11.56 5.10
CA ALA A 49 4.81 -11.15 5.68
C ALA A 49 4.64 -10.06 6.76
N LEU A 50 3.74 -9.10 6.53
CA LEU A 50 3.41 -8.09 7.53
C LEU A 50 2.80 -8.71 8.80
N LEU A 51 1.95 -9.74 8.69
CA LEU A 51 1.41 -10.46 9.86
C LEU A 51 2.49 -11.20 10.65
N LEU A 52 3.54 -11.70 9.99
CA LEU A 52 4.68 -12.28 10.68
C LEU A 52 5.43 -11.20 11.46
N MET A 53 5.61 -10.02 10.88
CA MET A 53 6.25 -8.88 11.54
C MET A 53 5.46 -8.41 12.78
N THR A 54 4.13 -8.36 12.73
CA THR A 54 3.33 -7.98 13.92
C THR A 54 3.43 -9.00 15.06
N ARG A 55 3.77 -10.26 14.76
CA ARG A 55 4.02 -11.32 15.73
C ARG A 55 5.47 -11.41 16.20
N GLY A 56 6.35 -10.53 15.69
CA GLY A 56 7.78 -10.57 15.97
C GLY A 56 8.55 -11.66 15.23
N GLU A 57 7.91 -12.35 14.27
CA GLU A 57 8.50 -13.42 13.45
C GLU A 57 9.32 -12.84 12.28
N PHE A 58 10.26 -11.96 12.59
CA PHE A 58 10.98 -11.16 11.59
C PHE A 58 11.83 -11.98 10.62
N ALA A 59 12.45 -13.08 11.08
CA ALA A 59 13.27 -13.95 10.23
C ALA A 59 12.45 -14.63 9.12
N GLU A 60 11.23 -15.06 9.44
CA GLU A 60 10.33 -15.68 8.47
C GLU A 60 9.72 -14.63 7.53
N ALA A 61 9.42 -13.42 8.04
CA ALA A 61 9.00 -12.30 7.20
C ALA A 61 10.09 -11.92 6.17
N ASP A 62 11.35 -11.81 6.61
CA ASP A 62 12.51 -11.52 5.76
C ASP A 62 12.67 -12.55 4.63
N ARG A 63 12.68 -13.84 4.99
CA ARG A 63 12.76 -14.95 4.03
C ARG A 63 11.69 -14.84 2.95
N ARG A 64 10.43 -14.63 3.35
CA ARG A 64 9.30 -14.52 2.42
C ARG A 64 9.40 -13.31 1.50
N LEU A 65 9.76 -12.15 2.04
CA LEU A 65 9.89 -10.92 1.25
C LEU A 65 11.02 -11.06 0.23
N THR A 66 12.14 -11.67 0.62
CA THR A 66 13.24 -11.99 -0.29
C THR A 66 12.81 -12.91 -1.43
N GLU A 67 12.02 -13.96 -1.13
CA GLU A 67 11.45 -14.85 -2.15
C GLU A 67 10.53 -14.12 -3.13
N ILE A 68 9.69 -13.21 -2.64
CA ILE A 68 8.81 -12.38 -3.47
C ILE A 68 9.62 -11.49 -4.41
N ILE A 69 10.66 -10.82 -3.90
CA ILE A 69 11.54 -9.94 -4.69
C ILE A 69 12.23 -10.73 -5.82
N GLY A 70 12.63 -11.97 -5.55
CA GLY A 70 13.24 -12.88 -6.54
C GLY A 70 12.26 -13.51 -7.53
N SER A 71 10.95 -13.30 -7.38
CA SER A 71 9.91 -13.93 -8.20
C SER A 71 9.56 -13.13 -9.47
N ALA A 72 8.58 -13.64 -10.23
CA ALA A 72 7.97 -12.96 -11.37
C ALA A 72 6.67 -12.20 -11.02
N LEU A 73 6.33 -12.09 -9.73
CA LEU A 73 5.09 -11.42 -9.29
C LEU A 73 5.15 -9.92 -9.56
N GLN A 74 3.98 -9.32 -9.80
CA GLN A 74 3.82 -7.87 -9.77
C GLN A 74 3.80 -7.40 -8.30
N GLY A 75 4.51 -6.33 -7.97
CA GLY A 75 4.59 -5.83 -6.59
C GLY A 75 5.94 -6.08 -5.88
N ARG A 76 7.02 -6.33 -6.63
CA ARG A 76 8.36 -6.60 -6.09
C ARG A 76 8.96 -5.37 -5.39
N ASP A 77 8.62 -4.18 -5.86
CA ASP A 77 9.12 -2.94 -5.28
C ASP A 77 8.46 -2.66 -3.93
N GLU A 78 7.16 -2.94 -3.80
CA GLU A 78 6.44 -2.93 -2.54
C GLU A 78 7.00 -3.98 -1.56
N ALA A 79 7.31 -5.19 -2.04
CA ALA A 79 7.97 -6.20 -1.21
C ALA A 79 9.36 -5.74 -0.73
N ARG A 80 10.13 -5.05 -1.58
CA ARG A 80 11.42 -4.46 -1.20
C ARG A 80 11.27 -3.37 -0.15
N ALA A 81 10.26 -2.52 -0.29
CA ALA A 81 9.99 -1.45 0.67
C ALA A 81 9.56 -2.02 2.04
N VAL A 82 8.72 -3.06 2.05
CA VAL A 82 8.36 -3.78 3.28
C VAL A 82 9.55 -4.53 3.88
N LEU A 83 10.46 -5.05 3.05
CA LEU A 83 11.70 -5.66 3.54
C LEU A 83 12.62 -4.62 4.19
N ALA A 84 12.75 -3.43 3.60
CA ALA A 84 13.50 -2.33 4.21
C ALA A 84 12.92 -1.97 5.60
N MET A 85 11.59 -1.93 5.73
CA MET A 85 10.92 -1.77 7.03
C MET A 85 11.29 -2.89 8.01
N CYS A 86 11.25 -4.15 7.56
CA CYS A 86 11.60 -5.31 8.38
C CYS A 86 13.04 -5.24 8.90
N LYS A 87 13.98 -4.78 8.05
CA LYS A 87 15.38 -4.56 8.43
C LYS A 87 15.55 -3.43 9.43
N THR A 88 14.83 -2.32 9.26
CA THR A 88 14.81 -1.22 10.25
C THR A 88 14.32 -1.70 11.61
N LEU A 89 13.24 -2.48 11.67
CA LEU A 89 12.71 -3.03 12.93
C LEU A 89 13.68 -4.02 13.62
N GLN A 90 14.54 -4.68 12.85
CA GLN A 90 15.61 -5.55 13.36
C GLN A 90 16.90 -4.79 13.74
N ASN A 91 16.91 -3.45 13.65
CA ASN A 91 18.10 -2.59 13.79
C ASN A 91 19.20 -2.85 12.74
N GLU A 92 18.86 -3.46 11.60
CA GLU A 92 19.75 -3.70 10.47
C GLU A 92 19.74 -2.52 9.48
N HIS A 93 20.02 -1.31 9.99
CA HIS A 93 19.84 -0.05 9.24
C HIS A 93 20.64 0.03 7.94
N GLU A 94 21.81 -0.61 7.87
CA GLU A 94 22.62 -0.61 6.65
C GLU A 94 21.96 -1.41 5.52
N GLN A 95 21.38 -2.57 5.84
CA GLN A 95 20.64 -3.36 4.87
C GLN A 95 19.36 -2.65 4.45
N ALA A 96 18.68 -1.98 5.39
CA ALA A 96 17.50 -1.18 5.08
C ALA A 96 17.80 -0.07 4.06
N ARG A 97 18.94 0.63 4.19
CA ARG A 97 19.41 1.63 3.23
C ARG A 97 19.66 1.05 1.85
N GLN A 98 20.41 -0.05 1.77
CA GLN A 98 20.71 -0.70 0.49
C GLN A 98 19.44 -1.12 -0.26
N LEU A 99 18.40 -1.54 0.47
CA LEU A 99 17.10 -1.87 -0.13
C LEU A 99 16.35 -0.62 -0.61
N ALA A 100 16.41 0.49 0.13
CA ALA A 100 15.82 1.75 -0.27
C ALA A 100 16.52 2.38 -1.49
N GLU A 101 17.85 2.28 -1.58
CA GLU A 101 18.63 2.76 -2.74
C GLU A 101 18.22 2.05 -4.03
N GLN A 102 17.87 0.76 -3.97
CA GLN A 102 17.36 0.02 -5.12
C GLN A 102 15.97 0.47 -5.60
N LEU A 103 15.26 1.28 -4.80
CA LEU A 103 13.98 1.87 -5.17
C LEU A 103 14.11 3.28 -5.73
N GLN A 104 15.30 3.90 -5.66
CA GLN A 104 15.51 5.27 -6.11
C GLN A 104 15.26 5.42 -7.61
N GLY A 105 14.51 6.46 -7.98
CA GLY A 105 14.17 6.77 -9.36
C GLY A 105 13.07 5.89 -9.96
N THR A 106 12.40 5.06 -9.16
CA THR A 106 11.20 4.32 -9.61
C THR A 106 9.98 5.24 -9.71
N GLY A 107 9.99 6.36 -8.97
CA GLY A 107 8.91 7.36 -8.95
C GLY A 107 7.61 6.85 -8.34
N GLY A 108 7.65 5.70 -7.67
CA GLY A 108 6.49 4.98 -7.16
C GLY A 108 6.31 5.10 -5.65
N TYR A 109 5.14 4.67 -5.16
CA TYR A 109 4.82 4.68 -3.72
C TYR A 109 5.82 3.91 -2.85
N ALA A 110 6.42 2.85 -3.40
CA ALA A 110 7.43 2.04 -2.71
C ALA A 110 8.70 2.85 -2.38
N GLU A 111 9.15 3.73 -3.28
CA GLU A 111 10.32 4.60 -3.06
C GLU A 111 10.07 5.57 -1.91
N GLY A 112 8.95 6.32 -1.96
CA GLY A 112 8.60 7.27 -0.91
C GLY A 112 8.39 6.61 0.46
N PHE A 113 7.80 5.40 0.50
CA PHE A 113 7.64 4.64 1.73
C PHE A 113 8.98 4.19 2.32
N ALA A 114 9.87 3.63 1.49
CA ALA A 114 11.19 3.19 1.94
C ALA A 114 12.05 4.37 2.42
N ASP A 115 12.03 5.50 1.71
CA ASP A 115 12.77 6.71 2.09
C ASP A 115 12.29 7.27 3.45
N ALA A 116 10.97 7.38 3.65
CA ALA A 116 10.40 7.85 4.90
C ALA A 116 10.83 6.97 6.11
N LEU A 117 10.89 5.65 5.91
CA LEU A 117 11.28 4.71 6.97
C LEU A 117 12.77 4.69 7.28
N VAL A 118 13.62 4.90 6.27
CA VAL A 118 15.08 4.77 6.41
C VAL A 118 15.73 6.09 6.79
N ASN A 119 15.27 7.19 6.19
CA ASN A 119 15.87 8.51 6.34
C ASN A 119 15.05 9.45 7.25
N GLY A 120 13.85 9.04 7.67
CA GLY A 120 13.01 9.81 8.58
C GLY A 120 12.36 11.04 7.92
N GLY A 121 11.92 10.90 6.67
CA GLY A 121 11.32 11.99 5.89
C GLY A 121 10.14 12.67 6.60
N ASP A 122 10.09 14.01 6.50
CA ASP A 122 8.98 14.84 6.97
C ASP A 122 7.64 14.26 6.51
N GLU A 123 6.74 14.08 7.48
CA GLU A 123 5.29 13.82 7.37
C GLU A 123 4.83 13.14 6.07
N MET A 124 4.38 11.87 6.15
CA MET A 124 3.69 11.19 5.04
C MET A 124 2.62 12.12 4.44
N ALA A 125 2.97 12.86 3.39
CA ALA A 125 2.01 13.67 2.67
C ALA A 125 1.01 12.68 2.08
N PRO A 126 -0.29 12.81 2.39
CA PRO A 126 -1.29 11.95 1.78
C PRO A 126 -1.18 12.08 0.26
N PRO A 127 -1.35 10.99 -0.49
CA PRO A 127 -1.25 11.05 -1.94
C PRO A 127 -2.18 12.13 -2.49
N PRO A 128 -1.81 12.84 -3.57
CA PRO A 128 -2.78 13.63 -4.30
C PRO A 128 -3.94 12.69 -4.67
N ALA A 129 -5.14 13.04 -4.20
CA ALA A 129 -6.37 12.32 -4.53
C ALA A 129 -6.38 12.08 -6.04
N GLY A 130 -6.62 10.82 -6.42
CA GLY A 130 -6.36 10.29 -7.75
C GLY A 130 -6.62 11.27 -8.88
N GLY A 131 -5.66 11.36 -9.80
CA GLY A 131 -5.80 12.04 -11.08
C GLY A 131 -6.88 11.38 -11.93
N GLY A 132 -8.14 11.67 -11.61
CA GLY A 132 -9.21 11.72 -12.58
C GLY A 132 -8.84 12.83 -13.55
N ALA A 133 -8.38 12.44 -14.74
CA ALA A 133 -8.33 13.34 -15.87
C ALA A 133 -9.77 13.69 -16.26
N GLU A 134 -10.40 14.61 -15.52
CA GLU A 134 -11.58 15.32 -15.99
C GLU A 134 -11.11 16.51 -16.82
N THR A 135 -11.08 16.27 -18.12
CA THR A 135 -10.90 17.28 -19.15
C THR A 135 -11.93 18.39 -18.97
N GLY A 136 -11.44 19.57 -18.59
CA GLY A 136 -11.91 20.90 -19.00
C GLY A 136 -13.42 21.17 -18.99
N ALA A 137 -13.90 21.85 -17.94
CA ALA A 137 -14.99 22.81 -18.07
C ALA A 137 -14.75 23.98 -17.11
N LYS A 138 -14.62 25.19 -17.66
CA LYS A 138 -14.55 26.44 -16.89
C LYS A 138 -15.83 26.60 -16.06
N PRO A 139 -15.74 27.09 -14.81
CA PRO A 139 -16.93 27.37 -14.01
C PRO A 139 -17.71 28.54 -14.64
N GLN A 140 -18.92 28.27 -15.13
CA GLN A 140 -19.90 29.31 -15.42
C GLN A 140 -20.58 29.71 -14.11
N ALA A 141 -20.62 31.03 -13.86
CA ALA A 141 -21.28 31.60 -12.70
C ALA A 141 -22.79 31.32 -12.71
N PRO A 142 -23.42 31.12 -11.54
CA PRO A 142 -24.85 30.85 -11.45
C PRO A 142 -25.68 32.06 -11.90
N VAL A 143 -26.59 31.83 -12.85
CA VAL A 143 -27.60 32.78 -13.29
C VAL A 143 -28.54 33.08 -12.12
N ALA A 144 -28.67 34.36 -11.78
CA ALA A 144 -29.63 34.85 -10.80
C ALA A 144 -31.07 34.55 -11.25
N LEU A 145 -31.79 33.77 -10.46
CA LEU A 145 -33.23 33.58 -10.60
C LEU A 145 -33.97 34.88 -10.26
N VAL A 146 -34.39 35.60 -11.28
CA VAL A 146 -35.42 36.64 -11.20
C VAL A 146 -36.71 35.96 -10.74
N SER A 147 -37.12 36.22 -9.49
CA SER A 147 -38.48 35.95 -9.04
C SER A 147 -39.30 37.21 -9.26
N GLY A 148 -40.13 37.19 -10.30
CA GLY A 148 -41.19 38.16 -10.52
C GLY A 148 -42.53 37.61 -10.01
N ASP A 149 -43.16 38.42 -9.17
CA ASP A 149 -44.57 38.55 -8.76
C ASP A 149 -45.60 37.46 -9.07
N HIS A 150 -46.45 37.19 -8.07
CA HIS A 150 -47.91 37.22 -8.22
C HIS A 150 -48.61 37.23 -6.84
N SER A 151 -49.16 38.38 -6.43
CA SER A 151 -50.57 38.60 -6.02
C SER A 151 -50.76 40.02 -5.47
#